data_AF-A0A935Y8U5-F1
#
_entry.id   AF-A0A935Y8U5-F1
#
_cell.length_a   1.000
_cell.length_b   1.000
_cell.length_c   1.000
_cell.angle_alpha   90.00
_cell.angle_beta   90.00
_cell.angle_gamma   90.00
#
_symmetry.space_group_name_H-M   'P 1'
#
loop_
_entity.id
_entity.type
_entity.pdbx_description
1 polymer ?
#
loop_
_entity_poly.entity_id
_entity_poly.type
_entity_poly.pdbx_seq_one_letter_code
_entity_poly.pdbx_strand_id
1 'polypeptide(L)'
;MADLDSFLGKNIDQICGNGFVAPDINHCAHFVAHALNLDLGHTCRKQTGGRKPGAALRVQELFAECPEVGVWQVPAGDKPVLAFVTAKANVNLAQKQMANVPKKHVGIFSGGRIFHYSNGKDKVVADTPEDFHSKFKTTYRDPNLGMWFGTLPGSGLGLVGLGISAGVSGDNNLSAAPTGSTLAAANGTIAIDVRRDPANAKRWLGRADGGPEFLVGKEVPYEGRRGLVRLDNADPRYAAKDYEGRFGPWAWLVEVTGHCESANRFAGLNTYDTAGFTFGFFQMAAHVGRDNLLAVMRAMLELPNCARYFPELQLRNGRLHKVDATGTTDLEATDAQGRFANLIAYLNPGGEMEMQEATQAARFIHWALNDQAFHDVQAETAFSKLHAKITGEADRKLNLDGQSDIICCIVFDILHQGRGKYSAMKAALAGRNPRKALLAINAGFTERAADLDVKIKRLEQQGKLGRRIYRRATQELVEV
;
A
#
# COMPACT_ATOMS: atom_id res chain seq x y z
N MET A 1 -26.67 16.63 3.25
CA MET A 1 -26.61 15.30 2.60
C MET A 1 -26.90 15.52 1.12
N ALA A 2 -26.23 14.83 0.20
CA ALA A 2 -26.45 15.05 -1.24
C ALA A 2 -27.89 14.71 -1.61
N ASP A 3 -28.54 15.56 -2.41
CA ASP A 3 -29.84 15.25 -3.01
C ASP A 3 -29.65 14.17 -4.09
N LEU A 4 -29.85 12.90 -3.71
CA LEU A 4 -29.63 11.74 -4.58
C LEU A 4 -30.63 11.69 -5.74
N ASP A 5 -31.83 12.23 -5.56
CA ASP A 5 -32.84 12.30 -6.62
C ASP A 5 -32.39 13.22 -7.75
N SER A 6 -31.60 14.26 -7.44
CA SER A 6 -31.00 15.13 -8.46
C SER A 6 -30.05 14.41 -9.43
N PHE A 7 -29.59 13.20 -9.09
CA PHE A 7 -28.74 12.39 -9.97
C PHE A 7 -29.52 11.46 -10.88
N LEU A 8 -30.80 11.19 -10.60
CA LEU A 8 -31.59 10.22 -11.36
C LEU A 8 -31.65 10.59 -12.85
N GLY A 9 -31.40 9.60 -13.70
CA GLY A 9 -31.41 9.77 -15.15
C GLY A 9 -30.16 10.45 -15.73
N LYS A 10 -29.23 10.97 -14.90
CA LYS A 10 -27.99 11.56 -15.39
C LYS A 10 -27.02 10.50 -15.89
N ASN A 11 -26.35 10.81 -17.00
CA ASN A 11 -25.19 10.08 -17.48
C ASN A 11 -23.94 10.50 -16.68
N ILE A 12 -22.90 9.67 -16.71
CA ILE A 12 -21.67 9.95 -16.00
C ILE A 12 -20.94 11.19 -16.54
N ASP A 13 -21.13 11.56 -17.80
CA ASP A 13 -20.57 12.77 -18.41
C ASP A 13 -21.12 14.07 -17.80
N GLN A 14 -22.37 14.03 -17.31
CA GLN A 14 -23.03 15.10 -16.58
C GLN A 14 -22.58 15.16 -15.11
N ILE A 15 -21.83 14.16 -14.63
CA ILE A 15 -21.41 14.02 -13.24
C ILE A 15 -19.89 14.23 -13.10
N CYS A 16 -19.09 13.66 -14.02
CA CYS A 16 -17.65 13.67 -13.95
C CYS A 16 -17.01 14.84 -14.71
N GLY A 17 -16.60 15.87 -13.96
CA GLY A 17 -15.85 17.00 -14.53
C GLY A 17 -14.41 16.67 -14.97
N ASN A 18 -13.92 15.44 -14.77
CA ASN A 18 -12.57 15.01 -15.14
C ASN A 18 -12.51 14.24 -16.47
N GLY A 19 -13.64 14.02 -17.15
CA GLY A 19 -13.68 13.39 -18.48
C GLY A 19 -13.47 11.87 -18.49
N PHE A 20 -13.65 11.19 -17.34
CA PHE A 20 -13.62 9.74 -17.27
C PHE A 20 -15.02 9.15 -17.56
N VAL A 21 -15.43 9.19 -18.82
CA VAL A 21 -16.85 9.03 -19.23
C VAL A 21 -17.07 7.97 -20.33
N ALA A 22 -16.09 7.09 -20.55
CA ALA A 22 -16.19 6.10 -21.62
C ALA A 22 -17.32 5.08 -21.34
N PRO A 23 -18.23 4.79 -22.28
CA PRO A 23 -19.42 3.99 -21.99
C PRO A 23 -19.13 2.49 -21.78
N ASP A 24 -17.94 2.01 -22.16
CA ASP A 24 -17.52 0.61 -22.08
C ASP A 24 -16.89 0.23 -20.73
N ILE A 25 -16.77 1.17 -19.79
CA ILE A 25 -16.22 0.96 -18.46
C ILE A 25 -17.30 1.00 -17.37
N ASN A 26 -17.06 0.27 -16.28
CA ASN A 26 -18.01 0.21 -15.16
C ASN A 26 -17.98 1.51 -14.34
N HIS A 27 -19.11 2.21 -14.26
CA HIS A 27 -19.22 3.52 -13.60
C HIS A 27 -19.90 3.50 -12.22
N CYS A 28 -20.19 2.33 -11.66
CA CYS A 28 -20.90 2.21 -10.38
C CYS A 28 -20.16 2.89 -9.22
N ALA A 29 -18.89 2.53 -8.97
CA ALA A 29 -18.05 3.20 -7.98
C ALA A 29 -17.83 4.67 -8.31
N HIS A 30 -17.66 4.99 -9.60
CA HIS A 30 -17.42 6.34 -10.08
C HIS A 30 -18.57 7.30 -9.74
N PHE A 31 -19.81 6.88 -10.00
CA PHE A 31 -21.01 7.61 -9.59
C PHE A 31 -21.10 7.77 -8.07
N VAL A 32 -21.01 6.66 -7.32
CA VAL A 32 -21.15 6.66 -5.85
C VAL A 32 -20.14 7.63 -5.23
N ALA A 33 -18.90 7.60 -5.70
CA ALA A 33 -17.85 8.48 -5.20
C ALA A 33 -18.09 9.95 -5.55
N HIS A 34 -18.63 10.28 -6.73
CA HIS A 34 -19.01 11.65 -7.05
C HIS A 34 -20.19 12.15 -6.21
N ALA A 35 -21.24 11.34 -6.05
CA ALA A 35 -22.41 11.70 -5.27
C ALA A 35 -22.09 11.95 -3.78
N LEU A 36 -21.05 11.29 -3.26
CA LEU A 36 -20.62 11.41 -1.87
C LEU A 36 -19.34 12.24 -1.66
N ASN A 37 -18.76 12.81 -2.72
CA ASN A 37 -17.49 13.53 -2.69
C ASN A 37 -16.30 12.72 -2.13
N LEU A 38 -16.19 11.45 -2.51
CA LEU A 38 -15.13 10.54 -2.07
C LEU A 38 -13.94 10.53 -3.03
N ASP A 39 -12.87 11.28 -2.67
CA ASP A 39 -11.58 11.32 -3.38
C ASP A 39 -10.58 10.34 -2.75
N LEU A 40 -10.91 9.04 -2.81
CA LEU A 40 -10.12 7.95 -2.23
C LEU A 40 -9.70 6.92 -3.28
N GLY A 41 -8.62 6.17 -3.01
CA GLY A 41 -8.13 5.12 -3.91
C GLY A 41 -7.69 5.62 -5.30
N HIS A 42 -7.97 4.82 -6.33
CA HIS A 42 -7.76 5.16 -7.73
C HIS A 42 -8.93 6.01 -8.25
N THR A 43 -8.66 7.24 -8.69
CA THR A 43 -9.71 8.22 -9.01
C THR A 43 -9.75 8.64 -10.46
N CYS A 44 -10.90 9.17 -10.91
CA CYS A 44 -11.08 9.73 -12.26
C CYS A 44 -10.02 10.79 -12.57
N ARG A 45 -9.69 11.65 -11.59
CA ARG A 45 -8.64 12.66 -11.71
C ARG A 45 -7.28 12.04 -12.01
N LYS A 46 -6.89 11.00 -11.26
CA LYS A 46 -5.61 10.28 -11.47
C LYS A 46 -5.58 9.58 -12.83
N GLN A 47 -6.72 9.01 -13.24
CA GLN A 47 -6.84 8.25 -14.49
C GLN A 47 -6.77 9.13 -15.73
N THR A 48 -7.36 10.33 -15.71
CA THR A 48 -7.42 11.22 -16.88
C THR A 48 -6.41 12.36 -16.84
N GLY A 49 -5.75 12.59 -15.71
CA GLY A 49 -4.93 13.79 -15.49
C GLY A 49 -5.77 15.07 -15.32
N GLY A 50 -7.06 14.93 -14.98
CA GLY A 50 -7.99 16.04 -14.83
C GLY A 50 -7.64 17.00 -13.67
N ARG A 51 -8.34 18.14 -13.62
CA ARG A 51 -8.11 19.22 -12.62
C ARG A 51 -9.28 19.40 -11.65
N LYS A 52 -10.39 18.69 -11.83
CA LYS A 52 -11.57 18.75 -10.95
C LYS A 52 -11.40 17.74 -9.79
N PRO A 53 -12.14 17.87 -8.68
CA PRO A 53 -12.10 16.89 -7.58
C PRO A 53 -12.25 15.46 -8.10
N GLY A 54 -11.39 14.55 -7.61
CA GLY A 54 -11.39 13.15 -8.02
C GLY A 54 -12.51 12.36 -7.35
N ALA A 55 -12.98 11.32 -8.01
CA ALA A 55 -13.91 10.34 -7.47
C ALA A 55 -13.34 8.93 -7.67
N ALA A 56 -13.43 8.11 -6.63
CA ALA A 56 -12.99 6.71 -6.65
C ALA A 56 -13.63 5.92 -7.79
N LEU A 57 -12.82 5.09 -8.46
CA LEU A 57 -13.25 4.31 -9.63
C LEU A 57 -13.47 2.82 -9.33
N ARG A 58 -13.12 2.36 -8.13
CA ARG A 58 -13.03 0.94 -7.80
C ARG A 58 -13.91 0.58 -6.61
N VAL A 59 -14.80 -0.38 -6.84
CA VAL A 59 -15.77 -0.86 -5.84
C VAL A 59 -15.08 -1.46 -4.62
N GLN A 60 -14.03 -2.27 -4.84
CA GLN A 60 -13.32 -2.92 -3.73
C GLN A 60 -12.56 -1.93 -2.85
N GLU A 61 -12.10 -0.82 -3.42
CA GLU A 61 -11.44 0.25 -2.66
C GLU A 61 -12.49 0.99 -1.82
N LEU A 62 -13.66 1.31 -2.38
CA LEU A 62 -14.78 1.86 -1.60
C LEU A 62 -15.23 0.94 -0.46
N PHE A 63 -15.26 -0.37 -0.68
CA PHE A 63 -15.64 -1.35 0.35
C PHE A 63 -14.66 -1.37 1.52
N ALA A 64 -13.35 -1.36 1.24
CA ALA A 64 -12.31 -1.38 2.28
C ALA A 64 -12.31 -0.11 3.14
N GLU A 65 -12.66 1.02 2.54
CA GLU A 65 -12.70 2.34 3.18
C GLU A 65 -13.95 2.58 4.04
N CYS A 66 -14.98 1.75 3.92
CA CYS A 66 -16.18 1.85 4.77
C CYS A 66 -15.77 1.58 6.23
N PRO A 67 -16.06 2.46 7.20
CA PRO A 67 -15.66 2.24 8.60
C PRO A 67 -16.16 0.89 9.15
N GLU A 68 -17.39 0.53 8.81
CA GLU A 68 -18.03 -0.74 9.12
C GLU A 68 -18.57 -1.37 7.84
N VAL A 69 -18.46 -2.69 7.73
CA VAL A 69 -19.09 -3.49 6.66
C VAL A 69 -19.74 -4.72 7.27
N GLY A 70 -20.81 -5.20 6.66
CA GLY A 70 -21.52 -6.38 7.14
C GLY A 70 -22.39 -7.03 6.08
N VAL A 71 -22.92 -8.21 6.39
CA VAL A 71 -23.94 -8.87 5.54
C VAL A 71 -25.14 -7.94 5.41
N TRP A 72 -25.69 -7.83 4.20
CA TRP A 72 -26.82 -6.95 3.96
C TRP A 72 -28.00 -7.27 4.87
N GLN A 73 -28.32 -6.29 5.69
CA GLN A 73 -29.57 -6.13 6.40
C GLN A 73 -29.98 -4.67 6.15
N VAL A 74 -31.26 -4.41 5.93
CA VAL A 74 -31.74 -3.04 5.76
C VAL A 74 -31.34 -2.27 7.03
N PRO A 75 -30.44 -1.26 6.95
CA PRO A 75 -29.96 -0.59 8.14
C PRO A 75 -31.10 0.12 8.86
N ALA A 76 -31.13 0.00 10.19
CA ALA A 76 -32.08 0.74 11.01
C ALA A 76 -31.66 2.22 11.10
N GLY A 77 -32.57 3.11 10.71
CA GLY A 77 -32.40 4.57 10.80
C GLY A 77 -32.21 5.28 9.45
N ASP A 78 -32.17 6.61 9.51
CA ASP A 78 -32.21 7.47 8.32
C ASP A 78 -30.84 7.73 7.67
N LYS A 79 -29.77 7.11 8.19
CA LYS A 79 -28.41 7.35 7.69
C LYS A 79 -28.17 6.55 6.40
N PRO A 80 -27.68 7.19 5.32
CA PRO A 80 -27.34 6.48 4.11
C PRO A 80 -26.17 5.52 4.33
N VAL A 81 -26.19 4.39 3.64
CA VAL A 81 -25.09 3.42 3.60
C VAL A 81 -24.76 3.07 2.16
N LEU A 82 -23.62 2.44 1.93
CA LEU A 82 -23.31 1.80 0.66
C LEU A 82 -23.88 0.39 0.61
N ALA A 83 -24.45 0.03 -0.54
CA ALA A 83 -24.95 -1.30 -0.83
C ALA A 83 -24.04 -1.94 -1.88
N PHE A 84 -23.43 -3.07 -1.54
CA PHE A 84 -22.50 -3.81 -2.40
C PHE A 84 -23.10 -5.16 -2.80
N VAL A 85 -22.76 -5.61 -4.01
CA VAL A 85 -23.18 -6.92 -4.52
C VAL A 85 -22.06 -7.57 -5.34
N THR A 86 -21.80 -8.83 -5.06
CA THR A 86 -20.79 -9.70 -5.72
C THR A 86 -20.98 -11.15 -5.24
N ALA A 87 -20.19 -12.11 -5.72
CA ALA A 87 -20.24 -13.49 -5.22
C ALA A 87 -19.79 -13.57 -3.77
N LYS A 88 -20.39 -14.43 -2.94
CA LYS A 88 -20.05 -14.56 -1.51
C LYS A 88 -18.58 -14.83 -1.24
N ALA A 89 -17.95 -15.64 -2.08
CA ALA A 89 -16.52 -15.96 -1.99
C ALA A 89 -15.60 -14.75 -2.21
N ASN A 90 -16.11 -13.65 -2.76
CA ASN A 90 -15.35 -12.44 -3.02
C ASN A 90 -15.32 -11.49 -1.82
N VAL A 91 -16.00 -11.77 -0.71
CA VAL A 91 -16.05 -10.86 0.43
C VAL A 91 -15.54 -11.53 1.70
N ASN A 92 -14.55 -10.89 2.32
CA ASN A 92 -14.09 -11.22 3.66
C ASN A 92 -14.44 -10.07 4.60
N LEU A 93 -15.50 -10.23 5.38
CA LEU A 93 -15.96 -9.22 6.33
C LEU A 93 -14.98 -8.97 7.47
N ALA A 94 -14.32 -10.02 7.97
CA ALA A 94 -13.34 -9.89 9.05
C ALA A 94 -12.14 -9.03 8.63
N GLN A 95 -11.77 -9.09 7.35
CA GLN A 95 -10.68 -8.30 6.78
C GLN A 95 -11.16 -7.02 6.07
N LYS A 96 -12.48 -6.76 6.05
CA LYS A 96 -13.09 -5.67 5.27
C LYS A 96 -12.65 -5.66 3.80
N GLN A 97 -12.46 -6.85 3.21
CA GLN A 97 -11.95 -7.01 1.86
C GLN A 97 -13.04 -7.46 0.89
N MET A 98 -12.99 -6.90 -0.31
CA MET A 98 -13.75 -7.36 -1.47
C MET A 98 -12.78 -7.65 -2.63
N ALA A 99 -12.90 -8.82 -3.26
CA ALA A 99 -12.02 -9.21 -4.35
C ALA A 99 -12.17 -8.28 -5.56
N ASN A 100 -11.06 -8.00 -6.24
CA ASN A 100 -11.06 -7.20 -7.45
C ASN A 100 -11.56 -8.01 -8.67
N VAL A 101 -12.86 -8.31 -8.74
CA VAL A 101 -13.46 -9.07 -9.84
C VAL A 101 -14.33 -8.20 -10.77
N PRO A 102 -14.58 -8.57 -12.03
CA PRO A 102 -15.49 -7.83 -12.91
C PRO A 102 -16.95 -7.85 -12.43
N LYS A 103 -17.37 -8.95 -11.80
CA LYS A 103 -18.74 -9.15 -11.30
C LYS A 103 -18.92 -8.58 -9.89
N LYS A 104 -18.94 -7.26 -9.79
CA LYS A 104 -19.25 -6.53 -8.55
C LYS A 104 -19.90 -5.18 -8.86
N HIS A 105 -20.76 -4.72 -7.95
CA HIS A 105 -21.47 -3.45 -8.08
C HIS A 105 -21.63 -2.76 -6.73
N VAL A 106 -21.86 -1.45 -6.76
CA VAL A 106 -22.12 -0.62 -5.58
C VAL A 106 -23.18 0.43 -5.88
N GLY A 107 -23.97 0.77 -4.86
CA GLY A 107 -24.91 1.89 -4.85
C GLY A 107 -25.00 2.55 -3.47
N ILE A 108 -25.77 3.63 -3.38
CA ILE A 108 -26.04 4.36 -2.14
C ILE A 108 -27.47 4.03 -1.71
N PHE A 109 -27.64 3.40 -0.56
CA PHE A 109 -28.94 3.16 0.04
C PHE A 109 -29.38 4.38 0.85
N SER A 110 -30.54 4.94 0.50
CA SER A 110 -31.18 6.04 1.23
C SER A 110 -32.67 6.05 0.90
N GLY A 111 -33.53 6.36 1.88
CA GLY A 111 -34.98 6.47 1.65
C GLY A 111 -35.63 5.20 1.10
N GLY A 112 -35.15 4.01 1.50
CA GLY A 112 -35.67 2.72 1.03
C GLY A 112 -35.25 2.32 -0.39
N ARG A 113 -34.36 3.08 -1.03
CA ARG A 113 -33.89 2.83 -2.41
C ARG A 113 -32.37 2.78 -2.47
N ILE A 114 -31.84 2.02 -3.42
CA ILE A 114 -30.43 1.98 -3.78
C ILE A 114 -30.24 2.78 -5.07
N PHE A 115 -29.58 3.92 -4.98
CA PHE A 115 -29.17 4.74 -6.10
C PHE A 115 -27.85 4.19 -6.66
N HIS A 116 -27.79 3.85 -7.94
CA HIS A 116 -26.59 3.31 -8.56
C HIS A 116 -26.51 3.63 -10.06
N TYR A 117 -25.31 3.55 -10.63
CA TYR A 117 -25.13 3.70 -12.07
C TYR A 117 -25.42 2.38 -12.78
N SER A 118 -26.32 2.40 -13.75
CA SER A 118 -26.62 1.25 -14.60
C SER A 118 -25.86 1.37 -15.91
N ASN A 119 -24.78 0.60 -16.10
CA ASN A 119 -24.03 0.62 -17.37
C ASN A 119 -24.92 0.23 -18.57
N GLY A 120 -25.84 -0.73 -18.39
CA GLY A 120 -26.75 -1.15 -19.46
C GLY A 120 -27.81 -0.11 -19.85
N LYS A 121 -28.13 0.86 -18.97
CA LYS A 121 -29.02 1.99 -19.28
C LYS A 121 -28.26 3.31 -19.46
N ASP A 122 -26.94 3.25 -19.29
CA ASP A 122 -25.99 4.35 -19.28
C ASP A 122 -26.44 5.60 -18.49
N LYS A 123 -26.98 5.36 -17.28
CA LYS A 123 -27.48 6.43 -16.39
C LYS A 123 -27.64 5.96 -14.95
N VAL A 124 -27.75 6.91 -14.03
CA VAL A 124 -28.13 6.67 -12.63
C VAL A 124 -29.59 6.25 -12.55
N VAL A 125 -29.86 5.19 -11.79
CA VAL A 125 -31.19 4.66 -11.49
C VAL A 125 -31.34 4.42 -9.99
N ALA A 126 -32.57 4.25 -9.52
CA ALA A 126 -32.88 3.80 -8.18
C ALA A 126 -33.73 2.54 -8.22
N ASP A 127 -33.36 1.54 -7.44
CA ASP A 127 -34.09 0.28 -7.28
C ASP A 127 -34.40 0.03 -5.79
N THR A 128 -35.37 -0.82 -5.49
CA THR A 128 -35.50 -1.41 -4.15
C THR A 128 -34.31 -2.36 -3.89
N PRO A 129 -33.95 -2.67 -2.62
CA PRO A 129 -32.93 -3.67 -2.33
C PRO A 129 -33.18 -5.03 -3.00
N GLU A 130 -34.43 -5.46 -3.05
CA GLU A 130 -34.87 -6.72 -3.66
C GLU A 130 -34.69 -6.71 -5.18
N ASP A 131 -35.09 -5.62 -5.85
CA ASP A 131 -34.92 -5.44 -7.29
C ASP A 131 -33.45 -5.32 -7.67
N PHE A 132 -32.66 -4.60 -6.86
CA PHE A 132 -31.22 -4.47 -7.02
C PHE A 132 -30.55 -5.84 -6.95
N HIS A 133 -30.84 -6.64 -5.92
CA HIS A 133 -30.30 -7.99 -5.78
C HIS A 133 -30.69 -8.89 -6.96
N SER A 134 -31.98 -8.91 -7.29
CA SER A 134 -32.54 -9.77 -8.35
C SER A 134 -31.98 -9.44 -9.73
N LYS A 135 -31.79 -8.14 -10.01
CA LYS A 135 -31.16 -7.65 -11.23
C LYS A 135 -29.74 -8.14 -11.38
N PHE A 136 -28.91 -8.05 -10.33
CA PHE A 136 -27.52 -8.50 -10.41
C PHE A 136 -27.37 -10.02 -10.38
N LYS A 137 -28.30 -10.74 -9.72
CA LYS A 137 -28.36 -12.21 -9.79
C LYS A 137 -28.58 -12.68 -11.23
N THR A 138 -29.50 -12.03 -11.95
CA THR A 138 -29.75 -12.31 -13.37
C THR A 138 -28.57 -11.87 -14.24
N THR A 139 -28.03 -10.68 -14.02
CA THR A 139 -26.95 -10.09 -14.83
C THR A 139 -25.65 -10.89 -14.70
N TYR A 140 -25.29 -11.30 -13.49
CA TYR A 140 -24.05 -12.03 -13.22
C TYR A 140 -24.17 -13.54 -13.39
N ARG A 141 -25.41 -14.06 -13.50
CA ARG A 141 -25.74 -15.49 -13.58
C ARG A 141 -25.04 -16.30 -12.49
N ASP A 142 -25.05 -15.76 -11.27
CA ASP A 142 -24.35 -16.35 -10.13
C ASP A 142 -25.36 -16.75 -9.04
N PRO A 143 -25.52 -18.06 -8.77
CA PRO A 143 -26.41 -18.53 -7.70
C PRO A 143 -25.89 -18.20 -6.30
N ASN A 144 -24.60 -17.91 -6.16
CA ASN A 144 -23.90 -17.62 -4.90
C ASN A 144 -23.70 -16.12 -4.67
N LEU A 145 -24.50 -15.28 -5.34
CA LEU A 145 -24.47 -13.84 -5.12
C LEU A 145 -24.86 -13.49 -3.67
N GLY A 146 -24.15 -12.54 -3.09
CA GLY A 146 -24.48 -11.94 -1.80
C GLY A 146 -24.60 -10.44 -1.91
N MET A 147 -25.18 -9.84 -0.87
CA MET A 147 -25.17 -8.39 -0.67
C MET A 147 -24.53 -8.05 0.67
N TRP A 148 -23.90 -6.89 0.72
CA TRP A 148 -23.24 -6.35 1.91
C TRP A 148 -23.53 -4.86 2.05
N PHE A 149 -23.58 -4.38 3.28
CA PHE A 149 -23.60 -2.95 3.54
C PHE A 149 -22.19 -2.44 3.89
N GLY A 150 -21.96 -1.14 3.71
CA GLY A 150 -20.83 -0.44 4.28
C GLY A 150 -21.20 0.97 4.72
N THR A 151 -20.76 1.41 5.90
CA THR A 151 -21.00 2.77 6.38
C THR A 151 -20.16 3.78 5.59
N LEU A 152 -20.63 5.04 5.48
CA LEU A 152 -19.98 6.03 4.64
C LEU A 152 -18.59 6.44 5.17
N PRO A 153 -17.51 6.35 4.37
CA PRO A 153 -16.19 6.85 4.73
C PRO A 153 -16.22 8.35 5.08
N GLY A 154 -15.51 8.76 6.14
CA GLY A 154 -15.39 10.17 6.53
C GLY A 154 -16.55 10.75 7.35
N SER A 155 -17.52 9.94 7.80
CA SER A 155 -18.65 10.40 8.64
C SER A 155 -18.32 10.52 10.14
N GLY A 156 -17.06 10.78 10.49
CA GLY A 156 -16.58 10.85 11.86
C GLY A 156 -16.57 12.28 12.43
N LEU A 157 -17.74 12.81 12.79
CA LEU A 157 -17.87 13.94 13.73
C LEU A 157 -18.98 13.61 14.76
N GLY A 158 -18.55 13.31 15.99
CA GLY A 158 -19.37 13.15 17.22
C GLY A 158 -20.17 11.83 17.33
N LEU A 159 -20.28 11.14 18.46
CA LEU A 159 -20.15 11.51 19.87
C LEU A 159 -19.94 10.24 20.72
N VAL A 160 -19.34 10.41 21.89
CA VAL A 160 -19.21 9.44 22.98
C VAL A 160 -20.58 9.11 23.59
N GLY A 161 -20.82 7.84 23.97
CA GLY A 161 -21.72 7.51 25.09
C GLY A 161 -22.64 6.29 24.96
N LEU A 162 -22.46 5.33 25.89
CA LEU A 162 -23.47 4.40 26.47
C LEU A 162 -24.05 3.35 25.50
N GLY A 163 -23.70 2.06 25.51
CA GLY A 163 -23.50 1.14 26.62
C GLY A 163 -24.73 0.25 26.76
N ILE A 164 -24.72 -0.97 26.22
CA ILE A 164 -25.50 -2.12 26.74
C ILE A 164 -24.82 -3.43 26.32
N SER A 165 -24.56 -4.28 27.32
CA SER A 165 -24.03 -5.65 27.22
C SER A 165 -25.13 -6.67 26.89
N ALA A 166 -24.79 -7.68 26.08
CA ALA A 166 -25.23 -9.08 26.13
C ALA A 166 -24.48 -9.81 25.00
N GLY A 167 -23.64 -10.83 25.18
CA GLY A 167 -23.67 -11.92 26.13
C GLY A 167 -23.98 -13.20 25.35
N VAL A 168 -22.97 -13.91 24.82
CA VAL A 168 -23.05 -15.35 24.51
C VAL A 168 -21.67 -15.99 24.68
N SER A 169 -21.62 -16.91 25.62
CA SER A 169 -20.56 -17.84 25.97
C SER A 169 -20.30 -18.87 24.86
N GLY A 170 -19.08 -19.41 24.80
CA GLY A 170 -18.77 -20.58 23.97
C GLY A 170 -17.29 -20.91 23.97
N ASP A 171 -16.89 -21.76 24.91
CA ASP A 171 -15.56 -22.31 25.05
C ASP A 171 -15.08 -23.02 23.77
N ASN A 172 -13.77 -22.92 23.48
CA ASN A 172 -13.01 -24.14 23.21
C ASN A 172 -11.50 -23.93 23.40
N ASN A 173 -11.00 -24.80 24.27
CA ASN A 173 -9.65 -24.96 24.77
C ASN A 173 -8.79 -25.67 23.71
N LEU A 174 -7.69 -25.05 23.27
CA LEU A 174 -6.54 -25.76 22.70
C LEU A 174 -5.27 -25.14 23.29
N SER A 175 -4.53 -25.99 24.00
CA SER A 175 -3.40 -25.74 24.86
C SER A 175 -2.07 -25.48 24.13
N ALA A 176 -1.35 -24.43 24.56
CA ALA A 176 0.09 -24.27 24.88
C ALA A 176 1.17 -24.82 23.90
N ALA A 177 2.33 -24.19 23.60
CA ALA A 177 3.06 -22.95 23.93
C ALA A 177 4.41 -22.99 23.10
N PRO A 178 5.36 -22.01 23.11
CA PRO A 178 5.46 -20.82 23.95
C PRO A 178 5.83 -19.48 23.26
N THR A 179 5.50 -18.41 24.01
CA THR A 179 6.05 -17.05 24.02
C THR A 179 5.89 -16.19 22.75
N GLY A 180 4.65 -15.83 22.46
CA GLY A 180 4.36 -14.51 21.91
C GLY A 180 4.50 -13.46 23.02
N SER A 181 5.27 -12.40 22.74
CA SER A 181 5.14 -11.14 23.46
C SER A 181 3.86 -10.48 22.98
N THR A 182 2.73 -10.82 23.60
CA THR A 182 1.50 -10.02 23.52
C THR A 182 1.73 -8.72 24.28
N LEU A 183 2.22 -7.70 23.57
CA LEU A 183 2.02 -6.32 24.00
C LEU A 183 0.55 -5.99 23.75
N ALA A 184 -0.28 -6.32 24.75
CA ALA A 184 -1.56 -5.67 24.96
C ALA A 184 -1.36 -4.14 24.88
N ALA A 185 -2.34 -3.43 24.32
CA ALA A 185 -2.32 -1.99 24.15
C ALA A 185 -2.02 -1.26 25.48
N ALA A 186 -0.75 -0.92 25.69
CA ALA A 186 -0.36 0.07 26.68
C ALA A 186 -0.69 1.45 26.10
N ASN A 187 -1.52 2.21 26.81
CA ASN A 187 -2.07 3.52 26.40
C ASN A 187 -1.04 4.67 26.41
N GLY A 188 0.17 4.47 25.89
CA GLY A 188 1.23 5.48 25.91
C GLY A 188 2.16 5.46 24.70
N THR A 189 2.77 6.63 24.44
CA THR A 189 3.92 6.78 23.54
C THR A 189 5.07 5.90 24.02
N ILE A 190 5.70 5.17 23.10
CA ILE A 190 6.90 4.38 23.39
C ILE A 190 8.05 5.34 23.67
N ALA A 191 8.66 5.21 24.84
CA ALA A 191 9.88 5.92 25.17
C ALA A 191 11.06 5.24 24.46
N ILE A 192 11.76 5.99 23.61
CA ILE A 192 12.93 5.52 22.87
C ILE A 192 14.16 6.26 23.38
N ASP A 193 15.02 5.53 24.10
CA ASP A 193 16.33 6.01 24.49
C ASP A 193 17.37 5.54 23.49
N VAL A 194 18.25 6.43 23.04
CA VAL A 194 19.36 6.07 22.16
C VAL A 194 20.67 6.58 22.74
N ARG A 195 21.72 5.78 22.58
CA ARG A 195 23.06 6.07 23.10
C ARG A 195 24.13 5.43 22.24
N ARG A 196 25.37 5.91 22.37
CA ARG A 196 26.53 5.20 21.81
C ARG A 196 26.82 3.94 22.64
N ASP A 197 27.25 2.89 21.94
CA ASP A 197 27.76 1.66 22.55
C ASP A 197 29.09 1.99 23.26
N PRO A 198 29.24 1.71 24.57
CA PRO A 198 30.45 2.04 25.32
C PRO A 198 31.64 1.18 24.87
N ALA A 199 31.36 -0.02 24.34
CA ALA A 199 32.37 -0.91 23.80
C ALA A 199 32.76 -0.54 22.36
N ASN A 200 31.94 0.24 21.66
CA ASN A 200 32.20 0.67 20.29
C ASN A 200 31.51 2.01 19.99
N ALA A 201 32.25 3.11 20.11
CA ALA A 201 31.72 4.45 19.90
C ALA A 201 31.09 4.69 18.51
N LYS A 202 31.34 3.82 17.52
CA LYS A 202 30.72 3.88 16.19
C LYS A 202 29.38 3.14 16.11
N ARG A 203 28.90 2.50 17.18
CA ARG A 203 27.60 1.83 17.21
C ARG A 203 26.63 2.62 18.05
N TRP A 204 25.39 2.68 17.59
CA TRP A 204 24.27 3.27 18.31
C TRP A 204 23.35 2.16 18.79
N LEU A 205 23.00 2.22 20.07
CA LEU A 205 22.09 1.30 20.74
C LEU A 205 20.82 2.06 21.09
N GLY A 206 19.69 1.35 20.96
CA GLY A 206 18.36 1.85 21.26
C GLY A 206 17.74 0.99 22.34
N ARG A 207 16.85 1.58 23.12
CA ARG A 207 16.03 0.91 24.13
C ARG A 207 14.62 1.46 24.07
N ALA A 208 13.63 0.58 24.02
CA ALA A 208 12.22 0.96 24.03
C ALA A 208 11.59 0.60 25.37
N ASP A 209 10.92 1.55 26.02
CA ASP A 209 10.20 1.37 27.29
C ASP A 209 11.03 0.65 28.38
N GLY A 210 12.33 0.96 28.47
CA GLY A 210 13.23 0.32 29.43
C GLY A 210 13.59 -1.15 29.12
N GLY A 211 13.15 -1.68 27.97
CA GLY A 211 13.36 -3.05 27.51
C GLY A 211 14.81 -3.41 27.16
N PRO A 212 15.03 -4.51 26.42
CA PRO A 212 16.38 -4.90 26.00
C PRO A 212 16.96 -3.91 24.98
N GLU A 213 18.29 -3.82 24.96
CA GLU A 213 18.97 -2.99 23.97
C GLU A 213 18.98 -3.67 22.60
N PHE A 214 18.81 -2.87 21.55
CA PHE A 214 18.94 -3.29 20.17
C PHE A 214 19.90 -2.37 19.41
N LEU A 215 20.56 -2.92 18.39
CA LEU A 215 21.40 -2.13 17.51
C LEU A 215 20.53 -1.19 16.67
N VAL A 216 20.78 0.12 16.75
CA VAL A 216 20.17 1.13 15.86
C VAL A 216 20.96 1.25 14.57
N GLY A 217 22.28 1.15 14.64
CA GLY A 217 23.11 1.18 13.46
C GLY A 217 24.59 1.37 13.79
N LYS A 218 25.41 1.19 12.77
CA LYS A 218 26.82 1.53 12.79
C LYS A 218 27.03 2.80 11.99
N GLU A 219 27.79 3.72 12.56
CA GLU A 219 28.18 4.95 11.92
C GLU A 219 29.21 4.67 10.81
N VAL A 220 28.98 5.26 9.64
CA VAL A 220 29.83 5.13 8.45
C VAL A 220 29.99 6.47 7.73
N PRO A 221 31.21 6.78 7.21
CA PRO A 221 31.41 7.89 6.28
C PRO A 221 31.10 7.47 4.85
N TYR A 222 30.50 8.37 4.06
CA TYR A 222 30.25 8.16 2.63
C TYR A 222 30.18 9.51 1.89
N GLU A 223 31.01 9.71 0.86
CA GLU A 223 31.03 10.93 0.02
C GLU A 223 30.98 12.25 0.81
N GLY A 224 31.76 12.36 1.88
CA GLY A 224 31.83 13.57 2.72
C GLY A 224 30.66 13.72 3.71
N ARG A 225 29.74 12.76 3.77
CA ARG A 225 28.66 12.65 4.77
C ARG A 225 28.99 11.57 5.80
N ARG A 226 28.28 11.62 6.93
CA ARG A 226 28.25 10.56 7.96
C ARG A 226 26.79 10.21 8.22
N GLY A 227 26.54 8.95 8.50
CA GLY A 227 25.21 8.45 8.89
C GLY A 227 25.30 7.01 9.38
N LEU A 228 24.15 6.39 9.58
CA LEU A 228 23.98 5.03 10.06
C LEU A 228 23.79 4.04 8.91
N VAL A 229 24.35 2.85 9.08
CA VAL A 229 24.01 1.65 8.33
C VAL A 229 23.62 0.54 9.29
N ARG A 230 22.57 -0.22 8.96
CA ARG A 230 22.16 -1.39 9.71
C ARG A 230 21.68 -2.49 8.78
N LEU A 231 22.32 -3.65 8.89
CA LEU A 231 21.91 -4.92 8.28
C LEU A 231 22.23 -6.04 9.27
N ASP A 232 21.26 -6.44 10.08
CA ASP A 232 21.47 -7.49 11.08
C ASP A 232 20.95 -8.84 10.57
N ASN A 233 21.70 -9.92 10.79
CA ASN A 233 21.29 -11.24 10.33
C ASN A 233 20.07 -11.78 11.07
N ALA A 234 19.86 -11.34 12.31
CA ALA A 234 18.74 -11.74 13.16
C ALA A 234 17.42 -11.01 12.83
N ASP A 235 17.45 -10.00 11.95
CA ASP A 235 16.24 -9.26 11.58
C ASP A 235 15.16 -10.15 10.97
N PRO A 236 13.88 -9.87 11.26
CA PRO A 236 12.77 -10.42 10.49
C PRO A 236 12.94 -10.14 9.00
N ARG A 237 12.57 -11.11 8.16
CA ARG A 237 12.76 -11.04 6.72
C ARG A 237 11.47 -11.19 5.95
N TYR A 238 11.36 -10.46 4.85
CA TYR A 238 10.34 -10.71 3.85
C TYR A 238 10.56 -12.09 3.21
N ALA A 239 9.52 -12.91 3.19
CA ALA A 239 9.46 -14.17 2.47
C ALA A 239 8.19 -14.18 1.61
N ALA A 240 8.33 -14.34 0.29
CA ALA A 240 7.21 -14.27 -0.65
C ALA A 240 6.09 -15.26 -0.32
N LYS A 241 6.45 -16.43 0.22
CA LYS A 241 5.48 -17.46 0.62
C LYS A 241 4.41 -16.93 1.58
N ASP A 242 4.78 -16.03 2.49
CA ASP A 242 3.87 -15.48 3.50
C ASP A 242 2.88 -14.47 2.89
N TYR A 243 3.20 -13.95 1.69
CA TYR A 243 2.43 -12.94 0.98
C TYR A 243 1.84 -13.45 -0.34
N GLU A 244 2.12 -14.68 -0.76
CA GLU A 244 1.65 -15.28 -2.01
C GLU A 244 0.12 -15.32 -2.07
N GLY A 245 -0.57 -15.49 -0.93
CA GLY A 245 -2.03 -15.41 -0.85
C GLY A 245 -2.62 -14.02 -1.11
N ARG A 246 -1.84 -12.94 -0.91
CA ARG A 246 -2.28 -11.55 -1.08
C ARG A 246 -1.83 -10.95 -2.41
N PHE A 247 -0.58 -11.21 -2.79
CA PHE A 247 0.04 -10.62 -3.98
C PHE A 247 0.17 -11.60 -5.14
N GLY A 248 -0.26 -12.85 -4.95
CA GLY A 248 -0.09 -13.89 -5.95
C GLY A 248 1.38 -14.08 -6.33
N PRO A 249 1.66 -14.39 -7.61
CA PRO A 249 3.02 -14.59 -8.09
C PRO A 249 3.94 -13.36 -7.95
N TRP A 250 3.37 -12.16 -7.85
CA TRP A 250 4.15 -10.92 -7.70
C TRP A 250 4.98 -10.88 -6.41
N ALA A 251 4.56 -11.61 -5.36
CA ALA A 251 5.31 -11.73 -4.11
C ALA A 251 6.76 -12.20 -4.36
N TRP A 252 6.96 -13.11 -5.32
CA TRP A 252 8.29 -13.62 -5.66
C TRP A 252 9.17 -12.58 -6.36
N LEU A 253 8.58 -11.68 -7.17
CA LEU A 253 9.32 -10.58 -7.80
C LEU A 253 9.75 -9.53 -6.75
N VAL A 254 8.88 -9.28 -5.76
CA VAL A 254 9.20 -8.44 -4.60
C VAL A 254 10.36 -9.04 -3.80
N GLU A 255 10.34 -10.35 -3.52
CA GLU A 255 11.42 -11.03 -2.79
C GLU A 255 12.77 -10.95 -3.51
N VAL A 256 12.79 -11.01 -4.84
CA VAL A 256 14.03 -10.92 -5.62
C VAL A 256 14.66 -9.54 -5.46
N THR A 257 13.87 -8.48 -5.63
CA THR A 257 14.41 -7.11 -5.52
C THR A 257 14.80 -6.80 -4.08
N GLY A 258 13.94 -7.11 -3.11
CA GLY A 258 14.25 -6.92 -1.68
C GLY A 258 15.48 -7.72 -1.22
N HIS A 259 15.75 -8.88 -1.84
CA HIS A 259 16.96 -9.64 -1.55
C HIS A 259 18.21 -8.87 -1.96
N CYS A 260 18.19 -8.23 -3.12
CA CYS A 260 19.30 -7.42 -3.61
C CYS A 260 19.46 -6.12 -2.82
N GLU A 261 18.38 -5.59 -2.23
CA GLU A 261 18.43 -4.36 -1.43
C GLU A 261 19.04 -4.56 -0.04
N SER A 262 18.56 -5.56 0.70
CA SER A 262 18.91 -5.71 2.12
C SER A 262 18.93 -7.17 2.57
N ALA A 263 18.98 -8.11 1.64
CA ALA A 263 18.69 -9.52 1.85
C ALA A 263 17.33 -9.73 2.55
N ASN A 264 16.32 -8.94 2.14
CA ASN A 264 14.94 -8.97 2.63
C ASN A 264 14.74 -8.56 4.10
N ARG A 265 15.67 -7.83 4.74
CA ARG A 265 15.54 -7.47 6.17
C ARG A 265 14.60 -6.28 6.40
N PHE A 266 13.52 -6.47 7.17
CA PHE A 266 12.54 -5.41 7.44
C PHE A 266 13.09 -4.22 8.23
N ALA A 267 14.21 -4.38 8.94
CA ALA A 267 14.87 -3.34 9.73
C ALA A 267 16.19 -2.85 9.10
N GLY A 268 16.35 -3.05 7.78
CA GLY A 268 17.48 -2.51 7.04
C GLY A 268 17.45 -0.98 7.00
N LEU A 269 18.58 -0.32 7.28
CA LEU A 269 18.69 1.14 7.35
C LEU A 269 19.97 1.64 6.66
N ASN A 270 19.83 2.74 5.94
CA ASN A 270 20.93 3.59 5.47
C ASN A 270 20.51 5.06 5.61
N THR A 271 21.34 5.90 6.23
CA THR A 271 21.12 7.36 6.33
C THR A 271 22.32 8.19 5.88
N TYR A 272 23.38 7.57 5.35
CA TYR A 272 24.66 8.23 5.09
C TYR A 272 24.76 8.90 3.71
N ASP A 273 23.88 8.59 2.77
CA ASP A 273 23.94 9.07 1.39
C ASP A 273 23.00 10.26 1.13
N THR A 274 22.90 10.67 -0.14
CA THR A 274 22.03 11.79 -0.54
C THR A 274 20.54 11.49 -0.38
N ALA A 275 20.11 10.25 -0.19
CA ALA A 275 18.73 9.94 0.13
C ALA A 275 18.35 10.41 1.54
N GLY A 276 19.34 10.62 2.41
CA GLY A 276 19.22 11.08 3.79
C GLY A 276 18.66 10.02 4.74
N PHE A 277 17.68 9.25 4.30
CA PHE A 277 17.11 8.14 5.05
C PHE A 277 16.48 7.13 4.09
N THR A 278 16.92 5.88 4.17
CA THR A 278 16.47 4.75 3.36
C THR A 278 16.21 3.58 4.29
N PHE A 279 14.99 3.04 4.25
CA PHE A 279 14.54 2.08 5.26
C PHE A 279 13.79 0.88 4.68
N GLY A 280 13.87 -0.22 5.40
CA GLY A 280 13.06 -1.41 5.18
C GLY A 280 13.69 -2.40 4.22
N PHE A 281 12.99 -3.52 4.03
CA PHE A 281 13.52 -4.62 3.22
C PHE A 281 13.69 -4.26 1.73
N PHE A 282 12.95 -3.25 1.28
CA PHE A 282 12.96 -2.76 -0.09
C PHE A 282 13.76 -1.46 -0.27
N GLN A 283 14.44 -1.01 0.79
CA GLN A 283 15.27 0.21 0.83
C GLN A 283 14.53 1.42 0.24
N MET A 284 13.40 1.77 0.88
CA MET A 284 12.55 2.88 0.46
C MET A 284 13.17 4.20 0.91
N ALA A 285 13.46 5.07 -0.06
CA ALA A 285 14.18 6.33 0.18
C ALA A 285 13.26 7.50 0.58
N ALA A 286 13.73 8.37 1.45
CA ALA A 286 13.00 9.55 1.93
C ALA A 286 13.03 10.74 0.96
N HIS A 287 14.11 10.90 0.21
CA HIS A 287 14.36 12.17 -0.48
C HIS A 287 13.41 12.51 -1.63
N VAL A 288 12.86 11.53 -2.34
CA VAL A 288 12.03 11.74 -3.54
C VAL A 288 11.02 10.61 -3.71
N GLY A 289 10.01 10.84 -4.56
CA GLY A 289 9.04 9.83 -4.99
C GLY A 289 7.94 9.59 -3.95
N ARG A 290 6.70 9.87 -4.35
CA ARG A 290 5.52 9.63 -3.48
C ARG A 290 5.23 8.15 -3.25
N ASP A 291 5.88 7.27 -4.00
CA ASP A 291 5.81 5.81 -3.96
C ASP A 291 7.01 5.18 -3.21
N ASN A 292 7.80 5.98 -2.47
CA ASN A 292 8.94 5.52 -1.66
C ASN A 292 8.64 5.59 -0.15
N LEU A 293 9.58 6.03 0.70
CA LEU A 293 9.40 6.01 2.16
C LEU A 293 8.20 6.85 2.60
N LEU A 294 7.86 7.91 1.84
CA LEU A 294 6.66 8.68 2.09
C LEU A 294 5.39 7.82 2.00
N ALA A 295 5.30 6.86 1.07
CA ALA A 295 4.16 5.94 1.00
C ALA A 295 4.08 5.05 2.24
N VAL A 296 5.22 4.52 2.71
CA VAL A 296 5.30 3.74 3.95
C VAL A 296 4.85 4.58 5.14
N MET A 297 5.33 5.83 5.25
CA MET A 297 4.98 6.72 6.36
C MET A 297 3.52 7.17 6.35
N ARG A 298 2.91 7.31 5.17
CA ARG A 298 1.47 7.58 5.07
C ARG A 298 0.66 6.35 5.48
N ALA A 299 1.01 5.17 4.97
CA ALA A 299 0.31 3.93 5.28
C ALA A 299 0.46 3.55 6.76
N MET A 300 1.63 3.76 7.37
CA MET A 300 1.82 3.43 8.78
C MET A 300 0.94 4.27 9.72
N LEU A 301 0.50 5.49 9.33
CA LEU A 301 -0.40 6.32 10.14
C LEU A 301 -1.78 5.71 10.34
N GLU A 302 -2.17 4.76 9.49
CA GLU A 302 -3.41 4.02 9.60
C GLU A 302 -3.28 2.85 10.60
N LEU A 303 -2.05 2.50 11.01
CA LEU A 303 -1.81 1.45 11.98
C LEU A 303 -2.12 1.93 13.41
N PRO A 304 -2.79 1.11 14.25
CA PRO A 304 -3.12 1.47 15.63
C PRO A 304 -1.90 1.89 16.48
N ASN A 305 -0.73 1.28 16.22
CA ASN A 305 0.49 1.54 16.97
C ASN A 305 1.27 2.77 16.48
N CYS A 306 0.88 3.42 15.38
CA CYS A 306 1.66 4.54 14.84
C CYS A 306 1.81 5.69 15.83
N ALA A 307 0.72 6.08 16.49
CA ALA A 307 0.73 7.15 17.48
C ALA A 307 1.65 6.84 18.68
N ARG A 308 1.98 5.56 18.90
CA ARG A 308 2.93 5.17 19.94
C ARG A 308 4.37 5.44 19.54
N TYR A 309 4.73 5.23 18.27
CA TYR A 309 6.08 5.46 17.76
C TYR A 309 6.31 6.91 17.30
N PHE A 310 5.30 7.50 16.68
CA PHE A 310 5.35 8.82 16.05
C PHE A 310 4.12 9.66 16.43
N PRO A 311 3.98 10.03 17.73
CA PRO A 311 2.84 10.81 18.22
C PRO A 311 2.69 12.19 17.54
N GLU A 312 3.79 12.72 17.00
CA GLU A 312 3.84 14.01 16.32
C GLU A 312 3.36 13.96 14.86
N LEU A 313 3.19 12.77 14.27
CA LEU A 313 2.84 12.66 12.86
C LEU A 313 1.33 12.59 12.65
N GLN A 314 0.81 13.37 11.70
CA GLN A 314 -0.60 13.42 11.36
C GLN A 314 -0.81 13.60 9.86
N LEU A 315 -1.90 13.03 9.33
CA LEU A 315 -2.41 13.43 8.02
C LEU A 315 -3.28 14.69 8.18
N ARG A 316 -2.90 15.76 7.51
CA ARG A 316 -3.71 17.00 7.39
C ARG A 316 -3.89 17.34 5.93
N ASN A 317 -5.14 17.53 5.52
CA ASN A 317 -5.50 17.77 4.11
C ASN A 317 -4.90 16.71 3.16
N GLY A 318 -4.88 15.45 3.60
CA GLY A 318 -4.33 14.34 2.84
C GLY A 318 -2.81 14.37 2.65
N ARG A 319 -2.06 15.14 3.45
CA ARG A 319 -0.59 15.22 3.42
C ARG A 319 0.00 14.95 4.81
N LEU A 320 1.16 14.33 4.84
CA LEU A 320 1.93 14.06 6.04
C LEU A 320 2.49 15.35 6.66
N HIS A 321 2.14 15.59 7.91
CA HIS A 321 2.64 16.71 8.70
C HIS A 321 3.26 16.23 10.00
N LYS A 322 4.26 16.97 10.48
CA LYS A 322 4.69 16.97 11.88
C LYS A 322 3.93 18.06 12.63
N VAL A 323 3.36 17.70 13.77
CA VAL A 323 2.59 18.57 14.66
C VAL A 323 3.21 18.51 16.05
N ASP A 324 3.66 19.65 16.54
CA ASP A 324 4.22 19.79 17.89
C ASP A 324 3.88 21.15 18.50
N ALA A 325 4.45 21.46 19.65
CA ALA A 325 4.24 22.73 20.35
C ALA A 325 4.69 23.97 19.54
N THR A 326 5.61 23.80 18.58
CA THR A 326 6.14 24.88 17.74
C THR A 326 5.27 25.16 16.52
N GLY A 327 4.40 24.21 16.15
CA GLY A 327 3.41 24.40 15.10
C GLY A 327 3.22 23.15 14.23
N THR A 328 2.90 23.37 12.97
CA THR A 328 2.59 22.33 11.99
C THR A 328 3.52 22.48 10.78
N THR A 329 4.28 21.43 10.48
CA THR A 329 5.23 21.39 9.36
C THR A 329 4.77 20.37 8.32
N ASP A 330 4.57 20.80 7.07
CA ASP A 330 4.28 19.90 5.94
C ASP A 330 5.55 19.15 5.52
N LEU A 331 5.58 17.83 5.77
CA LEU A 331 6.71 16.98 5.43
C LEU A 331 6.74 16.59 3.94
N GLU A 332 5.61 16.72 3.23
CA GLU A 332 5.51 16.43 1.79
C GLU A 332 5.83 17.64 0.91
N ALA A 333 6.17 18.79 1.51
CA ALA A 333 6.62 19.96 0.77
C ALA A 333 7.93 19.65 0.03
N THR A 334 7.97 19.97 -1.26
CA THR A 334 9.14 19.73 -2.10
C THR A 334 9.95 21.00 -2.31
N ASP A 335 11.28 20.88 -2.30
CA ASP A 335 12.18 21.94 -2.75
C ASP A 335 12.15 22.14 -4.28
N ALA A 336 12.98 23.05 -4.78
CA ALA A 336 13.09 23.36 -6.21
C ALA A 336 13.55 22.16 -7.07
N GLN A 337 14.17 21.15 -6.44
CA GLN A 337 14.64 19.92 -7.08
C GLN A 337 13.63 18.77 -6.94
N GLY A 338 12.45 19.04 -6.35
CA GLY A 338 11.41 18.04 -6.15
C GLY A 338 11.67 17.11 -4.97
N ARG A 339 12.59 17.45 -4.06
CA ARG A 339 12.95 16.61 -2.91
C ARG A 339 12.14 16.99 -1.68
N PHE A 340 11.79 16.01 -0.86
CA PHE A 340 11.06 16.21 0.40
C PHE A 340 11.99 16.73 1.51
N ALA A 341 12.49 17.97 1.36
CA ALA A 341 13.49 18.56 2.26
C ALA A 341 13.05 18.54 3.73
N ASN A 342 11.78 18.85 4.01
CA ASN A 342 11.24 18.82 5.37
C ASN A 342 11.17 17.40 5.95
N LEU A 343 10.84 16.39 5.13
CA LEU A 343 10.86 14.99 5.55
C LEU A 343 12.28 14.53 5.85
N ILE A 344 13.25 14.87 4.98
CA ILE A 344 14.66 14.56 5.23
C ILE A 344 15.10 15.21 6.53
N ALA A 345 14.83 16.51 6.74
CA ALA A 345 15.22 17.21 7.96
C ALA A 345 14.57 16.62 9.22
N TYR A 346 13.34 16.11 9.11
CA TYR A 346 12.68 15.39 10.19
C TYR A 346 13.34 14.05 10.54
N LEU A 347 13.81 13.30 9.54
CA LEU A 347 14.41 11.97 9.72
C LEU A 347 15.91 12.01 10.01
N ASN A 348 16.63 12.83 9.27
CA ASN A 348 18.07 13.00 9.29
C ASN A 348 18.41 14.48 8.96
N PRO A 349 18.46 15.37 9.97
CA PRO A 349 18.77 16.79 9.79
C PRO A 349 20.18 17.07 9.23
N GLY A 350 21.07 16.07 9.19
CA GLY A 350 22.47 16.22 8.78
C GLY A 350 23.37 16.73 9.90
N GLY A 351 24.66 16.94 9.59
CA GLY A 351 25.67 17.37 10.57
C GLY A 351 26.40 16.22 11.27
N GLU A 352 27.12 16.52 12.36
CA GLU A 352 27.73 15.47 13.19
C GLU A 352 26.65 14.76 14.02
N MET A 353 26.11 13.65 13.48
CA MET A 353 25.24 12.65 14.14
C MET A 353 24.34 13.24 15.24
N GLU A 354 23.28 13.92 14.83
CA GLU A 354 22.31 14.47 15.76
C GLU A 354 21.48 13.35 16.41
N MET A 355 21.21 13.50 17.72
CA MET A 355 20.38 12.58 18.51
C MET A 355 19.06 12.25 17.80
N GLN A 356 18.49 13.20 17.06
CA GLN A 356 17.27 13.02 16.29
C GLN A 356 17.37 11.91 15.23
N GLU A 357 18.45 11.84 14.45
CA GLU A 357 18.65 10.78 13.45
C GLU A 357 18.61 9.40 14.09
N ALA A 358 19.36 9.23 15.19
CA ALA A 358 19.41 7.98 15.93
C ALA A 358 18.05 7.64 16.55
N THR A 359 17.32 8.62 17.10
CA THR A 359 15.99 8.41 17.68
C THR A 359 14.97 7.99 16.62
N GLN A 360 14.95 8.64 15.45
CA GLN A 360 14.02 8.27 14.38
C GLN A 360 14.36 6.90 13.81
N ALA A 361 15.64 6.62 13.56
CA ALA A 361 16.11 5.29 13.19
C ALA A 361 15.67 4.23 14.20
N ALA A 362 15.84 4.49 15.50
CA ALA A 362 15.48 3.55 16.56
C ALA A 362 13.98 3.26 16.61
N ARG A 363 13.11 4.28 16.39
CA ARG A 363 11.65 4.08 16.30
C ARG A 363 11.28 3.13 15.16
N PHE A 364 11.79 3.39 13.96
CA PHE A 364 11.56 2.54 12.78
C PHE A 364 12.07 1.11 12.98
N ILE A 365 13.30 0.97 13.51
CA ILE A 365 13.91 -0.33 13.74
C ILE A 365 13.15 -1.11 14.81
N HIS A 366 12.87 -0.50 15.97
CA HIS A 366 12.13 -1.18 17.03
C HIS A 366 10.76 -1.64 16.53
N TRP A 367 10.06 -0.80 15.77
CA TRP A 367 8.77 -1.19 15.21
C TRP A 367 8.91 -2.38 14.24
N ALA A 368 9.88 -2.32 13.34
CA ALA A 368 10.15 -3.40 12.39
C ALA A 368 10.71 -4.68 13.03
N LEU A 369 11.21 -4.65 14.26
CA LEU A 369 11.62 -5.86 14.98
C LEU A 369 10.44 -6.55 15.67
N ASN A 370 9.34 -5.84 15.94
CA ASN A 370 8.33 -6.29 16.91
C ASN A 370 6.89 -6.33 16.37
N ASP A 371 6.59 -5.77 15.20
CA ASP A 371 5.20 -5.63 14.72
C ASP A 371 5.01 -6.12 13.29
N GLN A 372 4.21 -7.19 13.16
CA GLN A 372 3.83 -7.79 11.88
C GLN A 372 3.02 -6.82 10.99
N ALA A 373 2.18 -5.96 11.56
CA ALA A 373 1.40 -5.01 10.78
C ALA A 373 2.33 -3.98 10.08
N PHE A 374 3.46 -3.65 10.71
CA PHE A 374 4.45 -2.80 10.07
C PHE A 374 5.25 -3.53 8.98
N HIS A 375 5.48 -4.84 9.11
CA HIS A 375 5.99 -5.66 8.00
C HIS A 375 5.03 -5.67 6.82
N ASP A 376 3.73 -5.82 7.10
CA ASP A 376 2.67 -5.81 6.09
C ASP A 376 2.62 -4.49 5.32
N VAL A 377 2.72 -3.35 6.01
CA VAL A 377 2.79 -2.02 5.36
C VAL A 377 4.00 -1.91 4.44
N GLN A 378 5.18 -2.37 4.87
CA GLN A 378 6.36 -2.36 4.01
C GLN A 378 6.15 -3.26 2.78
N ALA A 379 5.59 -4.45 2.97
CA ALA A 379 5.35 -5.43 1.91
C ALA A 379 4.32 -4.94 0.89
N GLU A 380 3.19 -4.39 1.34
CA GLU A 380 2.16 -3.80 0.48
C GLU A 380 2.66 -2.60 -0.31
N THR A 381 3.48 -1.76 0.31
CA THR A 381 4.07 -0.60 -0.38
C THR A 381 5.03 -1.06 -1.47
N ALA A 382 5.90 -2.03 -1.17
CA ALA A 382 6.83 -2.60 -2.14
C ALA A 382 6.09 -3.27 -3.32
N PHE A 383 5.06 -4.07 -3.01
CA PHE A 383 4.19 -4.68 -4.03
C PHE A 383 3.50 -3.63 -4.89
N SER A 384 2.87 -2.62 -4.28
CA SER A 384 2.14 -1.57 -4.99
C SER A 384 3.06 -0.79 -5.92
N LYS A 385 4.27 -0.45 -5.45
CA LYS A 385 5.31 0.18 -6.26
C LYS A 385 5.68 -0.69 -7.46
N LEU A 386 5.98 -1.97 -7.22
CA LEU A 386 6.36 -2.91 -8.27
C LEU A 386 5.27 -3.08 -9.32
N HIS A 387 4.06 -3.41 -8.85
CA HIS A 387 2.91 -3.68 -9.68
C HIS A 387 2.55 -2.46 -10.52
N ALA A 388 2.43 -1.27 -9.91
CA ALA A 388 2.13 -0.04 -10.64
C ALA A 388 3.22 0.34 -11.66
N LYS A 389 4.49 0.08 -11.33
CA LYS A 389 5.61 0.38 -12.24
C LYS A 389 5.60 -0.52 -13.47
N ILE A 390 5.39 -1.82 -13.28
CA ILE A 390 5.33 -2.80 -14.37
C ILE A 390 4.08 -2.60 -15.23
N THR A 391 2.90 -2.55 -14.60
CA THR A 391 1.61 -2.49 -15.30
C THR A 391 1.30 -1.13 -15.90
N GLY A 392 2.00 -0.09 -15.47
CA GLY A 392 1.85 1.28 -15.95
C GLY A 392 2.91 1.68 -16.97
N GLU A 393 3.92 2.41 -16.49
CA GLU A 393 4.90 3.06 -17.37
C GLU A 393 5.81 2.06 -18.10
N ALA A 394 6.25 0.99 -17.41
CA ALA A 394 7.20 0.05 -18.00
C ALA A 394 6.57 -0.73 -19.16
N ASP A 395 5.38 -1.30 -18.98
CA ASP A 395 4.67 -1.97 -20.07
C ASP A 395 4.43 -1.03 -21.25
N ARG A 396 3.94 0.19 -21.02
CA ARG A 396 3.71 1.16 -22.10
C ARG A 396 4.96 1.48 -22.91
N LYS A 397 6.12 1.57 -22.25
CA LYS A 397 7.39 1.96 -22.91
C LYS A 397 8.14 0.78 -23.52
N LEU A 398 8.00 -0.41 -22.94
CA LEU A 398 8.79 -1.60 -23.28
C LEU A 398 7.99 -2.70 -23.97
N ASN A 399 6.65 -2.58 -24.04
CA ASN A 399 5.73 -3.60 -24.53
C ASN A 399 5.94 -4.94 -23.82
N LEU A 400 5.63 -4.97 -22.52
CA LEU A 400 5.90 -6.13 -21.67
C LEU A 400 4.84 -7.24 -21.81
N ASP A 401 3.73 -6.99 -22.48
CA ASP A 401 2.71 -8.02 -22.75
C ASP A 401 3.33 -9.27 -23.39
N GLY A 402 3.07 -10.43 -22.78
CA GLY A 402 3.63 -11.72 -23.18
C GLY A 402 5.07 -11.99 -22.69
N GLN A 403 5.74 -11.04 -22.05
CA GLN A 403 7.06 -11.27 -21.45
C GLN A 403 6.97 -12.14 -20.20
N SER A 404 8.00 -12.95 -19.93
CA SER A 404 8.01 -13.79 -18.74
C SER A 404 8.08 -12.99 -17.44
N ASP A 405 7.64 -13.62 -16.35
CA ASP A 405 7.81 -13.12 -14.98
C ASP A 405 9.28 -12.81 -14.63
N ILE A 406 10.23 -13.60 -15.15
CA ILE A 406 11.68 -13.35 -15.03
C ILE A 406 12.08 -12.03 -15.71
N ILE A 407 11.59 -11.77 -16.93
CA ILE A 407 11.90 -10.52 -17.64
C ILE A 407 11.28 -9.33 -16.90
N CYS A 408 10.04 -9.46 -16.45
CA CYS A 408 9.38 -8.43 -15.65
C CYS A 408 10.14 -8.13 -14.36
N CYS A 409 10.65 -9.17 -13.68
CA CYS A 409 11.48 -9.04 -12.48
C CYS A 409 12.74 -8.22 -12.74
N ILE A 410 13.51 -8.56 -13.79
CA ILE A 410 14.76 -7.85 -14.11
C ILE A 410 14.48 -6.42 -14.55
N VAL A 411 13.44 -6.19 -15.35
CA VAL A 411 13.02 -4.83 -15.76
C VAL A 411 12.65 -3.99 -14.55
N PHE A 412 11.91 -4.55 -13.59
CA PHE A 412 11.58 -3.83 -12.37
C PHE A 412 12.83 -3.49 -11.55
N ASP A 413 13.73 -4.45 -11.33
CA ASP A 413 14.99 -4.22 -10.61
C ASP A 413 15.80 -3.07 -11.23
N ILE A 414 15.93 -3.05 -12.56
CA ILE A 414 16.63 -1.97 -13.27
C ILE A 414 16.02 -0.60 -12.96
N LEU A 415 14.68 -0.52 -12.97
CA LEU A 415 13.93 0.70 -12.73
C LEU A 415 13.98 1.14 -11.27
N HIS A 416 13.88 0.20 -10.33
CA HIS A 416 13.92 0.48 -8.89
C HIS A 416 15.28 1.05 -8.49
N GLN A 417 16.37 0.49 -9.02
CA GLN A 417 17.73 0.98 -8.78
C GLN A 417 18.13 2.20 -9.60
N GLY A 418 17.35 2.55 -10.62
CA GLY A 418 17.73 3.61 -11.56
C GLY A 418 18.98 3.29 -12.39
N ARG A 419 19.39 2.01 -12.49
CA ARG A 419 20.63 1.63 -13.18
C ARG A 419 20.56 1.69 -14.71
N GLY A 420 19.36 1.85 -15.29
CA GLY A 420 19.17 1.83 -16.74
C GLY A 420 18.03 2.71 -17.25
N LYS A 421 18.21 3.24 -18.46
CA LYS A 421 17.18 4.00 -19.19
C LYS A 421 16.27 3.05 -19.98
N TYR A 422 15.04 3.49 -20.25
CA TYR A 422 14.08 2.76 -21.10
C TYR A 422 14.63 2.41 -22.49
N SER A 423 15.47 3.27 -23.09
CA SER A 423 16.09 2.99 -24.38
C SER A 423 17.02 1.77 -24.34
N ALA A 424 17.83 1.63 -23.29
CA ALA A 424 18.72 0.48 -23.11
C ALA A 424 17.93 -0.81 -22.88
N MET A 425 16.88 -0.76 -22.05
CA MET A 425 15.99 -1.91 -21.84
C MET A 425 15.27 -2.34 -23.11
N LYS A 426 14.78 -1.39 -23.91
CA LYS A 426 14.14 -1.69 -25.20
C LYS A 426 15.12 -2.39 -26.16
N ALA A 427 16.35 -1.91 -26.24
CA ALA A 427 17.39 -2.55 -27.05
C ALA A 427 17.71 -3.98 -26.56
N ALA A 428 17.81 -4.17 -25.24
CA ALA A 428 18.04 -5.48 -24.64
C ALA A 428 16.90 -6.48 -24.94
N LEU A 429 15.64 -6.03 -24.82
CA LEU A 429 14.45 -6.84 -25.09
C LEU A 429 14.33 -7.28 -26.56
N ALA A 430 14.86 -6.50 -27.50
CA ALA A 430 14.87 -6.85 -28.93
C ALA A 430 15.98 -7.86 -29.29
N GLY A 431 16.90 -8.16 -28.38
CA GLY A 431 18.02 -9.06 -28.62
C GLY A 431 17.64 -10.55 -28.56
N ARG A 432 18.53 -11.42 -29.03
CA ARG A 432 18.35 -12.89 -29.00
C ARG A 432 18.30 -13.49 -27.60
N ASN A 433 18.90 -12.84 -26.61
CA ASN A 433 18.89 -13.27 -25.21
C ASN A 433 18.56 -12.08 -24.28
N PRO A 434 17.27 -11.72 -24.16
CA PRO A 434 16.83 -10.57 -23.39
C PRO A 434 17.28 -10.61 -21.92
N ARG A 435 17.21 -11.77 -21.27
CA ARG A 435 17.65 -11.93 -19.87
C ARG A 435 19.11 -11.52 -19.69
N LYS A 436 20.03 -12.10 -20.48
CA LYS A 436 21.46 -11.76 -20.41
C LYS A 436 21.71 -10.29 -20.74
N ALA A 437 21.03 -9.77 -21.76
CA ALA A 437 21.21 -8.38 -22.19
C ALA A 437 20.71 -7.37 -21.13
N LEU A 438 19.58 -7.64 -20.47
CA LEU A 438 19.05 -6.81 -19.39
C LEU A 438 19.95 -6.83 -18.15
N LEU A 439 20.45 -8.01 -17.76
CA LEU A 439 21.39 -8.14 -16.64
C LEU A 439 22.69 -7.35 -16.89
N ALA A 440 23.13 -7.26 -18.15
CA ALA A 440 24.32 -6.50 -18.54
C ALA A 440 24.11 -4.97 -18.61
N ILE A 441 22.89 -4.46 -18.40
CA ILE A 441 22.65 -3.01 -18.41
C ILE A 441 23.39 -2.36 -17.24
N ASN A 442 24.31 -1.46 -17.62
CA ASN A 442 25.21 -0.73 -16.74
C ASN A 442 26.19 -1.63 -15.99
N ALA A 443 27.34 -1.89 -16.62
CA ALA A 443 28.39 -2.78 -16.12
C ALA A 443 29.03 -2.35 -14.79
N GLY A 444 28.73 -1.15 -14.26
CA GLY A 444 29.11 -0.76 -12.91
C GLY A 444 28.35 -1.48 -11.78
N PHE A 445 27.29 -2.23 -12.12
CA PHE A 445 26.44 -2.96 -11.16
C PHE A 445 26.62 -4.48 -11.26
N THR A 446 27.84 -4.95 -11.54
CA THR A 446 28.14 -6.37 -11.78
C THR A 446 27.78 -7.29 -10.62
N GLU A 447 28.12 -6.91 -9.39
CA GLU A 447 27.82 -7.72 -8.19
C GLU A 447 26.31 -7.85 -7.99
N ARG A 448 25.57 -6.73 -8.09
CA ARG A 448 24.11 -6.75 -8.00
C ARG A 448 23.48 -7.61 -9.10
N ALA A 449 23.93 -7.46 -10.34
CA ALA A 449 23.40 -8.24 -11.45
C ALA A 449 23.67 -9.74 -11.26
N ALA A 450 24.81 -10.10 -10.67
CA ALA A 450 25.12 -11.48 -10.31
C ALA A 450 24.20 -12.01 -9.20
N ASP A 451 24.02 -11.25 -8.12
CA ASP A 451 23.12 -11.62 -7.01
C ASP A 451 21.68 -11.78 -7.47
N LEU A 452 21.21 -10.85 -8.31
CA LEU A 452 19.89 -10.91 -8.94
C LEU A 452 19.72 -12.20 -9.75
N ASP A 453 20.68 -12.53 -10.62
CA ASP A 453 20.61 -13.73 -11.46
C ASP A 453 20.69 -15.01 -10.64
N VAL A 454 21.52 -15.06 -9.60
CA VAL A 454 21.59 -16.19 -8.65
C VAL A 454 20.25 -16.39 -7.96
N LYS A 455 19.64 -15.32 -7.45
CA LYS A 455 18.34 -15.38 -6.78
C LYS A 455 17.23 -15.84 -7.73
N ILE A 456 17.19 -15.30 -8.95
CA ILE A 456 16.24 -15.70 -9.99
C ILE A 456 16.41 -17.18 -10.33
N LYS A 457 17.64 -17.66 -10.60
CA LYS A 457 17.91 -19.08 -10.89
C LYS A 457 17.42 -19.99 -9.78
N ARG A 458 17.62 -19.61 -8.52
CA ARG A 458 17.13 -20.39 -7.38
C ARG A 458 15.60 -20.51 -7.39
N LEU A 459 14.89 -19.41 -7.60
CA LEU A 459 13.42 -19.41 -7.64
C LEU A 459 12.86 -20.10 -8.89
N GLU A 460 13.58 -20.03 -10.01
CA GLU A 460 13.27 -20.76 -11.24
C GLU A 460 13.38 -22.28 -11.03
N GLN A 461 14.47 -22.75 -10.41
CA GLN A 461 14.64 -24.16 -10.03
C GLN A 461 13.55 -24.65 -9.07
N GLN A 462 13.04 -23.77 -8.21
CA GLN A 462 11.93 -24.06 -7.28
C GLN A 462 10.55 -23.98 -7.95
N GLY A 463 10.47 -23.63 -9.24
CA GLY A 463 9.22 -23.44 -9.98
C GLY A 463 8.40 -22.23 -9.54
N LYS A 464 9.02 -21.28 -8.82
CA LYS A 464 8.38 -20.05 -8.34
C LYS A 464 8.44 -18.92 -9.37
N LEU A 465 9.48 -18.91 -10.21
CA LEU A 465 9.62 -18.04 -11.40
C LEU A 465 9.80 -18.88 -12.67
N GLY A 466 9.64 -18.26 -13.82
CA GLY A 466 9.88 -18.86 -15.14
C GLY A 466 8.70 -19.65 -15.70
N ARG A 467 7.54 -19.62 -15.02
CA ARG A 467 6.33 -20.36 -15.41
C ARG A 467 5.18 -19.47 -15.86
N ARG A 468 5.38 -18.15 -15.81
CA ARG A 468 4.32 -17.17 -16.03
C ARG A 468 4.75 -16.12 -17.02
N ILE A 469 3.74 -15.54 -17.66
CA ILE A 469 3.87 -14.38 -18.54
C ILE A 469 2.98 -13.27 -18.04
N TYR A 470 3.46 -12.03 -18.22
CA TYR A 470 2.68 -10.85 -17.95
C TYR A 470 1.63 -10.64 -19.04
N ARG A 471 0.39 -10.33 -18.63
CA ARG A 471 -0.69 -9.98 -19.54
C ARG A 471 -1.19 -8.57 -19.27
N ARG A 472 -1.10 -7.70 -20.29
CA ARG A 472 -1.60 -6.33 -20.21
C ARG A 472 -3.10 -6.27 -19.94
N ALA A 473 -3.87 -7.14 -20.59
CA ALA A 473 -5.33 -7.13 -20.51
C ALA A 473 -5.85 -7.36 -19.08
N THR A 474 -5.19 -8.22 -18.31
CA THR A 474 -5.55 -8.52 -16.92
C THR A 474 -4.68 -7.79 -15.91
N GLN A 475 -3.54 -7.26 -16.34
CA GLN A 475 -2.48 -6.71 -15.47
C GLN A 475 -1.91 -7.75 -14.49
N GLU A 476 -1.91 -9.03 -14.88
CA GLU A 476 -1.49 -10.15 -14.04
C GLU A 476 -0.37 -10.99 -14.64
N LEU A 477 0.30 -11.76 -13.79
CA LEU A 477 1.20 -12.85 -14.17
C LEU A 477 0.39 -14.15 -14.25
N VAL A 478 0.20 -14.67 -15.46
CA VAL A 478 -0.60 -15.89 -15.72
C VAL A 478 0.31 -17.05 -16.09
N GLU A 479 -0.07 -18.27 -15.70
CA GLU A 479 0.66 -19.48 -16.09
C GLU A 479 0.64 -19.68 -17.61
N VAL A 480 1.74 -20.22 -18.13
CA VAL A 480 1.94 -20.52 -19.56
C VAL A 480 1.39 -21.88 -19.92
#